data_AF-A0A920M4R7-F1
#
_entry.id   AF-A0A920M4R7-F1
#
_cell.length_a   1.000
_cell.length_b   1.000
_cell.length_c   1.000
_cell.angle_alpha   90.00
_cell.angle_beta   90.00
_cell.angle_gamma   90.00
#
_symmetry.space_group_name_H-M   'P 1'
#
loop_
_entity.id
_entity.type
_entity.pdbx_description
1 polymer ?
#
loop_
_entity_poly.entity_id
_entity_poly.type
_entity_poly.pdbx_seq_one_letter_code
_entity_poly.pdbx_strand_id
1 'polypeptide(L)' 'MKKNSKVAGFAIDNYIARGSKINFRADIKEIEGKDIARRGRIPGAKISSRLDRIF' A
#
# COMPACT_ATOMS: atom_id res chain seq x y z
N MET A 1 -7.66 31.12 20.98
CA MET A 1 -6.40 30.49 21.44
C MET A 1 -5.34 30.69 20.36
N LYS A 2 -4.45 31.69 20.48
CA LYS A 2 -3.41 31.96 19.48
C LYS A 2 -2.29 30.93 19.64
N LYS A 3 -2.16 29.97 18.72
CA LYS A 3 -0.94 29.17 18.59
C LYS A 3 0.16 30.12 18.08
N ASN A 4 1.19 30.39 18.88
CA ASN A 4 2.40 31.15 18.50
C ASN A 4 3.25 30.40 17.45
N SER A 5 2.64 29.97 16.34
CA SER A 5 3.34 29.33 15.24
C SER A 5 3.89 30.40 14.30
N LYS A 6 5.17 30.31 13.97
CA LYS A 6 5.81 31.18 12.97
C LYS A 6 5.38 30.87 11.53
N VAL A 7 4.64 29.78 11.32
CA VAL A 7 4.22 29.28 10.00
C VAL A 7 2.70 29.10 9.99
N ALA A 8 2.06 29.63 8.95
CA ALA A 8 0.62 29.59 8.74
C ALA A 8 0.13 28.33 7.98
N GLY A 9 1.02 27.63 7.27
CA GLY A 9 0.69 26.40 6.55
C GLY A 9 1.91 25.82 5.82
N PHE A 10 1.75 24.59 5.32
CA PHE A 10 2.76 23.88 4.54
C PHE A 10 2.18 23.49 3.18
N ALA A 11 2.87 23.84 2.10
CA ALA A 11 2.57 23.38 0.75
C ALA A 11 3.57 22.27 0.36
N ILE A 12 3.08 21.03 0.28
CA ILE A 12 3.89 19.81 0.08
C ILE A 12 3.36 18.99 -1.13
N ASP A 13 2.45 19.58 -1.89
CA ASP A 13 1.76 19.01 -3.05
C ASP A 13 2.72 18.39 -4.06
N ASN A 14 3.71 19.15 -4.54
CA ASN A 14 4.63 18.66 -5.56
C ASN A 14 5.50 17.49 -5.07
N TYR A 15 5.91 17.48 -3.79
CA TYR A 15 6.70 16.39 -3.23
C TYR A 15 5.87 15.11 -3.09
N ILE A 16 4.60 15.23 -2.67
CA ILE A 16 3.67 14.10 -2.59
C ILE A 16 3.36 13.56 -4.00
N ALA A 17 3.01 14.46 -4.93
CA ALA A 17 2.62 14.10 -6.29
C ALA A 17 3.76 13.44 -7.09
N ARG A 18 5.00 13.84 -6.83
CA ARG A 18 6.21 13.27 -7.47
C ARG A 18 6.86 12.16 -6.66
N GLY A 19 6.23 11.71 -5.57
CA GLY A 19 6.71 10.61 -4.77
C GLY A 19 7.06 9.41 -5.65
N SER A 20 8.14 8.70 -5.30
CA SER A 20 8.57 7.55 -6.07
C SER A 20 7.48 6.49 -6.09
N LYS A 21 7.26 5.91 -7.28
CA LYS A 21 6.28 4.84 -7.44
C LYS A 21 6.79 3.57 -6.75
N ILE A 22 5.92 2.91 -6.01
CA ILE A 22 6.18 1.55 -5.53
C ILE A 22 5.94 0.60 -6.71
N ASN A 23 6.94 -0.22 -7.04
CA ASN A 23 6.79 -1.28 -8.03
C ASN A 23 5.99 -2.43 -7.43
N PHE A 24 4.67 -2.37 -7.57
CA PHE A 24 3.74 -3.37 -7.06
C PHE A 24 3.35 -4.38 -8.13
N ARG A 25 3.16 -5.65 -7.72
CA ARG A 25 2.67 -6.73 -8.58
C ARG A 25 1.60 -7.53 -7.86
N ALA A 26 0.43 -7.64 -8.48
CA ALA A 26 -0.64 -8.55 -8.07
C ALA A 26 -0.64 -9.76 -9.02
N ASP A 27 -0.10 -10.88 -8.55
CA ASP A 27 -0.15 -12.15 -9.26
C ASP A 27 -1.40 -12.95 -8.84
N ILE A 28 -1.91 -13.81 -9.72
CA ILE A 28 -2.91 -14.81 -9.35
C ILE A 28 -2.27 -15.80 -8.37
N LYS A 29 -2.97 -16.06 -7.27
CA LYS A 29 -2.51 -16.92 -6.16
C LYS A 29 -3.30 -18.21 -6.02
N GLU A 30 -4.49 -18.27 -6.62
CA GLU A 30 -5.41 -19.40 -6.52
C GLU A 30 -6.27 -19.45 -7.79
N ILE A 31 -6.51 -20.65 -8.30
CA ILE A 31 -7.46 -20.93 -9.37
C ILE A 31 -8.27 -22.16 -8.94
N GLU A 32 -9.60 -22.04 -8.94
CA GLU A 32 -10.53 -23.13 -8.58
C GLU A 32 -10.21 -23.79 -7.21
N GLY A 33 -9.89 -22.98 -6.19
CA GLY A 33 -9.56 -23.49 -4.85
C GLY A 33 -8.17 -24.14 -4.74
N LYS A 34 -7.39 -24.16 -5.82
CA LYS A 34 -6.03 -24.67 -5.84
C LYS A 34 -5.02 -23.54 -5.79
N ASP A 35 -4.15 -23.60 -4.79
CA ASP A 35 -3.02 -22.70 -4.63
C ASP A 35 -2.06 -22.80 -5.83
N ILE A 36 -1.79 -21.65 -6.48
CA ILE A 36 -0.89 -21.55 -7.63
C ILE A 36 0.03 -20.34 -7.53
N ALA A 37 1.21 -20.43 -8.16
CA ALA A 37 2.14 -19.32 -8.27
C ALA A 37 3.10 -19.48 -9.45
N ARG A 38 3.65 -18.36 -9.92
CA ARG A 38 4.84 -18.36 -10.79
C ARG A 38 6.08 -18.82 -10.01
N ARG A 39 7.12 -19.27 -10.72
CA ARG A 39 8.42 -19.60 -10.11
C ARG A 39 8.97 -18.43 -9.30
N GLY A 40 9.48 -18.71 -8.10
CA GLY A 40 10.02 -17.68 -7.19
C GLY A 40 8.94 -16.83 -6.50
N ARG A 41 7.70 -17.31 -6.44
CA ARG A 41 6.58 -16.67 -5.74
C ARG A 41 5.90 -17.66 -4.79
N ILE A 42 5.22 -17.11 -3.80
CA ILE A 42 4.48 -17.88 -2.81
C ILE A 42 3.06 -18.11 -3.34
N PRO A 43 2.56 -19.36 -3.40
CA PRO A 43 1.19 -19.68 -3.77
C PRO A 43 0.22 -19.46 -2.59
N GLY A 44 -1.07 -19.36 -2.90
CA GLY A 44 -2.14 -19.13 -1.93
C GLY A 44 -2.24 -17.68 -1.46
N ALA A 45 -3.45 -17.30 -1.01
CA ALA A 45 -3.70 -15.99 -0.45
C ALA A 45 -3.01 -15.83 0.91
N LYS A 46 -2.32 -14.69 1.12
CA LYS A 46 -1.72 -14.35 2.42
C LYS A 46 -2.37 -13.08 2.98
N ILE A 47 -3.20 -13.27 3.99
CA ILE A 47 -3.83 -12.18 4.72
C ILE A 47 -2.82 -11.66 5.75
N SER A 48 -2.59 -10.35 5.76
CA SER A 48 -1.76 -9.71 6.78
C SER A 48 -2.53 -9.65 8.09
N SER A 49 -1.93 -10.11 9.19
CA SER A 49 -2.50 -9.99 10.53
C SER A 49 -2.60 -8.54 11.03
N ARG A 50 -2.00 -7.59 10.31
CA ARG A 50 -2.00 -6.16 10.64
C ARG A 50 -3.02 -5.36 9.83
N LEU A 51 -3.78 -6.00 8.93
CA LEU A 51 -4.76 -5.34 8.10
C LEU A 51 -6.16 -5.85 8.45
N ASP A 52 -7.00 -4.94 8.93
CA ASP A 52 -8.42 -5.19 9.05
C ASP A 52 -9.14 -4.74 7.78
N ARG A 53 -10.17 -5.50 7.39
CA ARG A 53 -11.03 -5.13 6.29
C ARG A 53 -12.00 -4.05 6.78
N ILE A 54 -11.76 -2.81 6.37
CA ILE A 54 -12.67 -1.69 6.63
C ILE A 54 -13.73 -1.74 5.52
N PHE A 55 -14.99 -1.98 5.90
CA PHE A 55 -16.14 -1.96 4.98
C PHE A 55 -16.76 -0.56 4.94
#